data_AF-A0A258AXH8-F1
#
_entry.id   AF-A0A258AXH8-F1
#
_cell.length_a   1.000
_cell.length_b   1.000
_cell.length_c   1.000
_cell.angle_alpha   90.00
_cell.angle_beta   90.00
_cell.angle_gamma   90.00
#
_symmetry.space_group_name_H-M   'P 1'
#
loop_
_entity.id
_entity.type
_entity.pdbx_description
1 polymer ?
#
loop_
_entity_poly.entity_id
_entity_poly.type
_entity_poly.pdbx_seq_one_letter_code
_entity_poly.pdbx_strand_id
1 'polypeptide(L)'
;MAKKKAGGDGELNLDSLMDAVTNVVGVLMIVFVVMALNTAQVVQKILSELPPVTPEEHQKIVEEVKKLPPPPADPKKLEEDQKQAEADMKKAIEELKSIDTADLQAKMKFMDLDAFTKQIEERKKEREASKAETDKLLAEVERLKALLDETPVFTPPPPTYVRLPNPRPYPEKPDETRILVAKQGVLIFNQAKFLKPIMEGVDKVKSQLEFQKVEYTPFAKLLEGILGTPANAQKAWAEIAPLVDRVQIEYVAQAYKALVIGGITPSKSILIDIADIAVPTRQTMPVVAEAIVAAAKGDVTAWVKLDPARPPAPPVIKASVGGGKISFSWGSFSKDVKATPKDVIGYFHDLAKVKGIENASKARTIYDATRLQSLLQRAASSPLMAGSYGFEPKITPSLPYVRLELTPKSGGGETIEAMKQPNSSYIHLMRDIKADPNGVAIFQVMPDAFEAYLEARKIADEVGVPATWEFLAKLDLAVNISGYEVQRMAPTPPRPGSGAPGAVTIAPPKRSLD
;
A
#
# COMPACT_ATOMS: atom_id res chain seq x y z
N MET A 1 -12.63 61.27 32.84
CA MET A 1 -13.01 60.38 31.72
C MET A 1 -12.56 58.96 32.04
N ALA A 2 -13.41 58.00 31.71
CA ALA A 2 -13.40 56.62 32.19
C ALA A 2 -12.35 55.71 31.54
N LYS A 3 -11.92 54.66 32.28
CA LYS A 3 -11.90 53.28 31.73
C LYS A 3 -11.85 52.19 32.82
N LYS A 4 -12.79 51.25 32.66
CA LYS A 4 -12.97 49.89 33.22
C LYS A 4 -11.69 49.05 33.18
N LYS A 5 -11.40 48.14 34.15
CA LYS A 5 -11.78 46.69 34.30
C LYS A 5 -10.54 46.05 34.99
N ALA A 6 -10.50 44.92 35.69
CA ALA A 6 -11.38 43.84 36.11
C ALA A 6 -10.65 43.10 37.25
N GLY A 7 -11.38 42.44 38.15
CA GLY A 7 -10.79 41.57 39.16
C GLY A 7 -11.90 40.93 39.99
N GLY A 8 -12.55 39.91 39.43
CA GLY A 8 -13.42 39.01 40.16
C GLY A 8 -12.71 37.68 40.28
N ASP A 9 -12.24 37.38 41.49
CA ASP A 9 -11.65 36.11 41.89
C ASP A 9 -12.74 35.22 42.49
N GLY A 10 -12.63 33.91 42.28
CA GLY A 10 -13.22 32.92 43.17
C GLY A 10 -14.46 32.17 42.70
N GLU A 11 -14.33 31.31 41.69
CA GLU A 11 -15.08 30.04 41.63
C GLU A 11 -14.34 29.03 40.74
N LEU A 12 -13.36 28.34 41.34
CA LEU A 12 -12.63 27.24 40.69
C LEU A 12 -13.49 25.97 40.72
N ASN A 13 -14.32 25.85 39.69
CA ASN A 13 -14.77 24.63 38.99
C ASN A 13 -14.57 23.27 39.69
N LEU A 14 -15.49 22.90 40.57
CA LEU A 14 -15.83 21.50 40.88
C LEU A 14 -16.32 20.75 39.62
N ASP A 15 -16.92 21.47 38.68
CA ASP A 15 -17.44 20.92 37.42
C ASP A 15 -16.31 20.42 36.51
N SER A 16 -15.20 21.15 36.41
CA SER A 16 -14.00 20.71 35.66
C SER A 16 -13.29 19.51 36.30
N LEU A 17 -13.53 19.26 37.59
CA LEU A 17 -13.01 18.10 38.31
C LEU A 17 -13.92 16.88 38.10
N MET A 18 -15.23 17.09 38.02
CA MET A 18 -16.21 16.07 37.65
C MET A 18 -16.08 15.64 36.17
N ASP A 19 -15.73 16.57 35.30
CA ASP A 19 -15.46 16.31 33.87
C ASP A 19 -14.14 15.52 33.69
N ALA A 20 -13.11 15.84 34.48
CA ALA A 20 -11.85 15.09 34.49
C ALA A 20 -12.01 13.66 35.06
N VAL A 21 -12.81 13.48 36.11
CA VAL A 21 -13.10 12.16 36.69
C VAL A 21 -13.93 11.30 35.73
N THR A 22 -14.87 11.90 34.99
CA THR A 22 -15.70 11.17 34.02
C THR A 22 -14.90 10.75 32.78
N ASN A 23 -13.93 11.57 32.34
CA ASN A 23 -13.05 11.23 31.23
C ASN A 23 -12.05 10.12 31.60
N VAL A 24 -11.52 10.13 32.84
CA VAL A 24 -10.63 9.08 33.35
C VAL A 24 -11.38 7.76 33.58
N VAL A 25 -12.60 7.82 34.11
CA VAL A 25 -13.46 6.64 34.29
C VAL A 25 -13.91 6.08 32.93
N GLY A 26 -14.19 6.95 31.95
CA GLY A 26 -14.49 6.54 30.57
C GLY A 26 -13.33 5.81 29.89
N VAL A 27 -12.10 6.33 30.03
CA VAL A 27 -10.89 5.65 29.52
C VAL A 27 -10.66 4.32 30.24
N LEU A 28 -10.87 4.24 31.56
CA LEU A 28 -10.76 2.98 32.31
C LEU A 28 -11.81 1.95 31.88
N MET A 29 -13.06 2.35 31.65
CA MET A 29 -14.10 1.49 31.10
C MET A 29 -13.74 0.97 29.70
N ILE A 30 -13.20 1.82 28.82
CA ILE A 30 -12.77 1.41 27.47
C ILE A 30 -11.58 0.44 27.57
N VAL A 31 -10.60 0.69 28.44
CA VAL A 31 -9.46 -0.23 28.66
C VAL A 31 -9.94 -1.57 29.22
N PHE A 32 -10.92 -1.57 30.13
CA PHE A 32 -11.48 -2.79 30.71
C PHE A 32 -12.27 -3.60 29.66
N VAL A 33 -13.05 -2.94 28.81
CA VAL A 33 -13.74 -3.57 27.67
C VAL A 33 -12.73 -4.11 26.65
N VAL A 34 -11.66 -3.39 26.35
CA VAL A 34 -10.59 -3.86 25.44
C VAL A 34 -9.80 -5.04 26.03
N MET A 35 -9.54 -5.05 27.34
CA MET A 35 -8.96 -6.23 28.01
C MET A 35 -9.91 -7.43 28.01
N ALA A 36 -11.21 -7.22 28.23
CA ALA A 36 -12.23 -8.27 28.16
C ALA A 36 -12.39 -8.83 26.73
N LEU A 37 -12.27 -7.99 25.70
CA LEU A 37 -12.27 -8.41 24.30
C LEU A 37 -10.99 -9.18 23.94
N ASN A 38 -9.83 -8.76 24.46
CA ASN A 38 -8.58 -9.49 24.25
C ASN A 38 -8.56 -10.85 24.96
N THR A 39 -9.10 -10.98 26.18
CA THR A 39 -9.21 -12.28 26.86
C THR A 39 -10.22 -13.19 26.17
N ALA A 40 -11.35 -12.66 25.68
CA ALA A 40 -12.30 -13.42 24.89
C ALA A 40 -11.69 -13.96 23.57
N GLN A 41 -10.85 -13.15 22.90
CA GLN A 41 -10.13 -13.59 21.69
C GLN A 41 -9.04 -14.63 22.00
N VAL A 42 -8.32 -14.51 23.13
CA VAL A 42 -7.32 -15.51 23.55
C VAL A 42 -7.98 -16.83 23.94
N VAL A 43 -9.15 -16.81 24.59
CA VAL A 43 -9.93 -18.02 24.90
C VAL A 43 -10.48 -18.65 23.60
N GLN A 44 -10.98 -17.85 22.65
CA GLN A 44 -11.35 -18.37 21.32
C GLN A 44 -10.17 -18.97 20.59
N LYS A 45 -8.97 -18.39 20.70
CA LYS A 45 -7.76 -18.91 20.05
C LYS A 45 -7.28 -20.22 20.67
N ILE A 46 -7.34 -20.36 21.99
CA ILE A 46 -7.04 -21.62 22.70
C ILE A 46 -8.09 -22.70 22.36
N LEU A 47 -9.37 -22.34 22.28
CA LEU A 47 -10.44 -23.27 21.89
C LEU A 47 -10.42 -23.63 20.39
N SER A 48 -9.82 -22.80 19.54
CA SER A 48 -9.68 -23.03 18.09
C SER A 48 -8.41 -23.82 17.72
N GLU A 49 -7.43 -23.92 18.63
CA GLU A 49 -6.17 -24.66 18.43
C GLU A 49 -6.22 -26.10 18.99
N LEU A 50 -7.33 -26.51 19.63
CA LEU A 50 -7.57 -27.90 19.99
C LEU A 50 -8.39 -28.59 18.87
N PRO A 51 -7.85 -29.62 18.20
CA PRO A 51 -8.63 -30.36 17.20
C PRO A 51 -9.85 -31.04 17.86
N PRO A 52 -11.02 -31.06 17.21
CA PRO A 52 -12.18 -31.75 17.75
C PRO A 52 -11.91 -33.25 17.80
N VAL A 53 -11.87 -33.82 19.02
CA VAL A 53 -11.66 -35.25 19.24
C VAL A 53 -12.82 -36.01 18.59
N THR A 54 -12.52 -36.72 17.52
CA THR A 54 -13.48 -37.60 16.86
C THR A 54 -13.76 -38.81 17.76
N PRO A 55 -14.99 -39.36 17.77
CA PRO A 55 -15.36 -40.50 18.63
C PRO A 55 -14.46 -41.73 18.44
N GLU A 56 -13.77 -41.83 17.30
CA GLU A 56 -12.83 -42.91 16.98
C GLU A 56 -11.47 -42.77 17.70
N GLU A 57 -11.02 -41.55 17.99
CA GLU A 57 -9.76 -41.30 18.74
C GLU A 57 -9.97 -41.52 20.24
N HIS A 58 -11.16 -41.20 20.75
CA HIS A 58 -11.53 -41.45 22.15
C HIS A 58 -11.57 -42.96 22.47
N GLN A 59 -11.96 -43.80 21.51
CA GLN A 59 -11.94 -45.26 21.65
C GLN A 59 -10.51 -45.81 21.61
N LYS A 60 -9.63 -45.27 20.75
CA LYS A 60 -8.22 -45.67 20.69
C LYS A 60 -7.46 -45.34 21.98
N ILE A 61 -7.71 -44.18 22.58
CA ILE A 61 -7.10 -43.78 23.85
C ILE A 61 -7.60 -44.68 25.00
N VAL A 62 -8.88 -45.04 25.02
CA VAL A 62 -9.43 -45.98 26.03
C VAL A 62 -8.85 -47.39 25.85
N GLU A 63 -8.61 -47.84 24.62
CA GLU A 63 -7.94 -49.12 24.37
C GLU A 63 -6.45 -49.11 24.69
N GLU A 64 -5.73 -48.00 24.49
CA GLU A 64 -4.34 -47.84 24.92
C GLU A 64 -4.21 -47.81 26.44
N VAL A 65 -5.11 -47.12 27.14
CA VAL A 65 -5.14 -47.12 28.62
C VAL A 65 -5.47 -48.50 29.19
N LYS A 66 -6.33 -49.29 28.53
CA LYS A 66 -6.60 -50.69 28.90
C LYS A 66 -5.44 -51.66 28.65
N LYS A 67 -4.47 -51.28 27.80
CA LYS A 67 -3.28 -52.09 27.47
C LYS A 67 -2.07 -51.79 28.38
N LEU A 68 -2.16 -50.79 29.26
CA LEU A 68 -1.14 -50.54 30.26
C LEU A 68 -1.25 -51.58 31.40
N PRO A 69 -0.17 -52.31 31.75
CA PRO A 69 -0.19 -53.25 32.86
C PRO A 69 -0.42 -52.51 34.19
N PRO A 70 -1.16 -53.10 35.15
CA PRO A 70 -1.43 -52.48 36.43
C PRO A 70 -0.12 -52.14 37.17
N PRO A 71 -0.03 -50.99 37.87
CA PRO A 71 1.16 -50.62 38.61
C PRO A 71 1.49 -51.70 39.65
N PRO A 72 2.76 -52.10 39.81
CA PRO A 72 3.17 -53.10 40.79
C PRO A 72 2.95 -52.53 42.20
N ALA A 73 1.90 -52.97 42.88
CA ALA A 73 1.58 -52.57 44.24
C ALA A 73 2.10 -53.61 45.24
N ASP A 74 3.06 -53.20 46.08
CA ASP A 74 3.58 -53.99 47.19
C ASP A 74 2.46 -54.26 48.22
N PRO A 75 2.02 -55.52 48.42
CA PRO A 75 0.84 -55.86 49.23
C PRO A 75 0.97 -55.54 50.74
N LYS A 76 2.18 -55.24 51.24
CA LYS A 76 2.41 -54.99 52.67
C LYS A 76 2.02 -53.59 53.14
N LYS A 77 1.98 -52.58 52.25
CA LYS A 77 1.62 -51.20 52.64
C LYS A 77 0.11 -50.96 52.69
N LEU A 78 -0.67 -51.68 51.88
CA LEU A 78 -2.13 -51.60 51.86
C LEU A 78 -2.79 -52.18 53.12
N GLU A 79 -2.20 -53.21 53.73
CA GLU A 79 -2.71 -53.78 54.99
C GLU A 79 -2.42 -52.90 56.21
N GLU A 80 -1.33 -52.13 56.21
CA GLU A 80 -1.03 -51.14 57.26
C GLU A 80 -2.00 -49.95 57.19
N ASP A 81 -2.25 -49.41 55.99
CA ASP A 81 -3.18 -48.28 55.81
C ASP A 81 -4.63 -48.64 56.15
N GLN A 82 -5.08 -49.88 55.86
CA GLN A 82 -6.41 -50.34 56.25
C GLN A 82 -6.57 -50.48 57.77
N LYS A 83 -5.56 -50.99 58.48
CA LYS A 83 -5.60 -51.10 59.94
C LYS A 83 -5.62 -49.72 60.61
N GLN A 84 -4.90 -48.75 60.06
CA GLN A 84 -4.89 -47.38 60.57
C GLN A 84 -6.27 -46.72 60.40
N ALA A 85 -6.90 -46.86 59.22
CA ALA A 85 -8.22 -46.32 58.95
C ALA A 85 -9.33 -46.92 59.84
N GLU A 86 -9.28 -48.24 60.13
CA GLU A 86 -10.24 -48.87 61.04
C GLU A 86 -10.06 -48.43 62.51
N ALA A 87 -8.82 -48.19 62.95
CA ALA A 87 -8.54 -47.68 64.29
C ALA A 87 -9.07 -46.24 64.47
N ASP A 88 -8.89 -45.39 63.46
CA ASP A 88 -9.39 -44.01 63.49
C ASP A 88 -10.92 -43.95 63.42
N MET A 89 -11.55 -44.84 62.65
CA MET A 89 -13.02 -44.95 62.62
C MET A 89 -13.60 -45.42 63.97
N LYS A 90 -12.92 -46.35 64.66
CA LYS A 90 -13.35 -46.77 66.01
C LYS A 90 -13.25 -45.63 67.03
N LYS A 91 -12.17 -44.83 67.00
CA LYS A 91 -12.02 -43.65 67.87
C LYS A 91 -13.13 -42.61 67.62
N ALA A 92 -13.43 -42.30 66.36
CA ALA A 92 -14.49 -41.36 66.01
C ALA A 92 -15.89 -41.83 66.49
N ILE A 93 -16.16 -43.15 66.45
CA ILE A 93 -17.41 -43.72 66.96
C ILE A 93 -17.48 -43.65 68.49
N GLU A 94 -16.36 -43.81 69.19
CA GLU A 94 -16.30 -43.71 70.65
C GLU A 94 -16.46 -42.25 71.13
N GLU A 95 -15.85 -41.29 70.44
CA GLU A 95 -16.07 -39.86 70.68
C GLU A 95 -17.54 -39.47 70.44
N LEU A 96 -18.17 -39.94 69.36
CA LEU A 96 -19.59 -39.69 69.07
C LEU A 96 -20.55 -40.30 70.12
N LYS A 97 -20.16 -41.39 70.79
CA LYS A 97 -20.97 -41.99 71.88
C LYS A 97 -20.85 -41.26 73.21
N SER A 98 -19.82 -40.43 73.38
CA SER A 98 -19.58 -39.64 74.59
C SER A 98 -20.21 -38.25 74.58
N ILE A 99 -20.88 -37.87 73.47
CA ILE A 99 -21.60 -36.59 73.36
C ILE A 99 -22.94 -36.71 74.10
N ASP A 100 -22.93 -36.21 75.34
CA ASP A 100 -24.03 -36.22 76.29
C ASP A 100 -25.22 -35.35 75.82
N THR A 101 -26.40 -35.97 75.71
CA THR A 101 -27.62 -35.40 75.11
C THR A 101 -28.37 -34.43 76.03
N ALA A 102 -27.85 -34.15 77.22
CA ALA A 102 -28.41 -33.18 78.16
C ALA A 102 -28.01 -31.71 77.85
N ASP A 103 -26.83 -31.47 77.27
CA ASP A 103 -26.35 -30.11 76.96
C ASP A 103 -26.96 -29.50 75.68
N LEU A 104 -27.47 -30.34 74.78
CA LEU A 104 -28.19 -29.91 73.57
C LEU A 104 -29.63 -29.44 73.89
N GLN A 105 -30.30 -30.04 74.87
CA GLN A 105 -31.65 -29.63 75.29
C GLN A 105 -31.67 -28.30 76.05
N ALA A 106 -30.56 -27.93 76.71
CA ALA A 106 -30.38 -26.61 77.32
C ALA A 106 -30.08 -25.52 76.28
N LYS A 107 -29.36 -25.85 75.19
CA LYS A 107 -29.07 -24.92 74.07
C LYS A 107 -30.21 -24.74 73.07
N MET A 108 -31.15 -25.69 72.97
CA MET A 108 -32.31 -25.58 72.06
C MET A 108 -33.45 -24.67 72.56
N LYS A 109 -33.41 -24.15 73.79
CA LYS A 109 -34.49 -23.33 74.36
C LYS A 109 -34.33 -21.80 74.22
N PHE A 110 -33.29 -21.31 73.54
CA PHE A 110 -33.10 -19.88 73.25
C PHE A 110 -32.61 -19.61 71.80
N MET A 111 -32.97 -20.47 70.84
CA MET A 111 -32.87 -20.11 69.42
C MET A 111 -34.15 -19.37 69.02
N ASP A 112 -33.96 -18.10 68.65
CA ASP A 112 -34.98 -17.11 68.31
C ASP A 112 -35.81 -17.55 67.08
N LEU A 113 -36.90 -18.29 67.31
CA LEU A 113 -37.81 -18.80 66.27
C LEU A 113 -38.37 -17.66 65.41
N ASP A 114 -38.55 -16.48 65.99
CA ASP A 114 -39.06 -15.28 65.30
C ASP A 114 -38.07 -14.72 64.26
N ALA A 115 -36.76 -14.90 64.47
CA ALA A 115 -35.74 -14.49 63.50
C ALA A 115 -35.76 -15.40 62.25
N PHE A 116 -36.01 -16.70 62.42
CA PHE A 116 -36.09 -17.65 61.31
C PHE A 116 -37.39 -17.52 60.51
N THR A 117 -38.53 -17.25 61.15
CA THR A 117 -39.79 -16.96 60.44
C THR A 117 -39.66 -15.70 59.57
N LYS A 118 -39.01 -14.65 60.08
CA LYS A 118 -38.70 -13.44 59.28
C LYS A 118 -37.81 -13.75 58.08
N GLN A 119 -36.72 -14.51 58.25
CA GLN A 119 -35.86 -14.90 57.13
C GLN A 119 -36.60 -15.75 56.08
N ILE A 120 -37.50 -16.64 56.50
CA ILE A 120 -38.29 -17.45 55.56
C ILE A 120 -39.27 -16.58 54.77
N GLU A 121 -39.90 -15.59 55.41
CA GLU A 121 -40.78 -14.65 54.72
C GLU A 121 -40.04 -13.73 53.75
N GLU A 122 -38.87 -13.21 54.13
CA GLU A 122 -38.01 -12.43 53.23
C GLU A 122 -37.56 -13.24 52.03
N ARG A 123 -37.03 -14.47 52.24
CA ARG A 123 -36.64 -15.33 51.13
C ARG A 123 -37.81 -15.77 50.25
N LYS A 124 -39.02 -15.90 50.81
CA LYS A 124 -40.23 -16.14 50.00
C LYS A 124 -40.54 -14.95 49.12
N LYS A 125 -40.48 -13.72 49.65
CA LYS A 125 -40.67 -12.49 48.86
C LYS A 125 -39.62 -12.34 47.75
N GLU A 126 -38.35 -12.60 48.04
CA GLU A 126 -37.28 -12.57 47.04
C GLU A 126 -37.50 -13.63 45.95
N ARG A 127 -37.93 -14.85 46.32
CA ARG A 127 -38.21 -15.93 45.37
C ARG A 127 -39.40 -15.59 44.46
N GLU A 128 -40.46 -15.01 45.00
CA GLU A 128 -41.62 -14.56 44.22
C GLU A 128 -41.24 -13.41 43.28
N ALA A 129 -40.41 -12.46 43.74
CA ALA A 129 -39.89 -11.38 42.88
C ALA A 129 -39.01 -11.93 41.74
N SER A 130 -38.11 -12.86 42.05
CA SER A 130 -37.25 -13.51 41.05
C SER A 130 -38.07 -14.34 40.05
N LYS A 131 -39.11 -15.06 40.50
CA LYS A 131 -40.04 -15.76 39.61
C LYS A 131 -40.75 -14.81 38.65
N ALA A 132 -41.24 -13.68 39.15
CA ALA A 132 -41.90 -12.69 38.32
C ALA A 132 -40.96 -12.07 37.26
N GLU A 133 -39.67 -11.93 37.55
CA GLU A 133 -38.66 -11.52 36.57
C GLU A 133 -38.36 -12.63 35.55
N THR A 134 -38.23 -13.88 35.99
CA THR A 134 -38.00 -15.01 35.06
C THR A 134 -39.16 -15.20 34.11
N ASP A 135 -40.40 -15.03 34.58
CA ASP A 135 -41.60 -15.15 33.74
C ASP A 135 -41.66 -14.03 32.70
N LYS A 136 -41.24 -12.81 33.05
CA LYS A 136 -41.11 -11.71 32.08
C LYS A 136 -40.04 -11.98 31.03
N LEU A 137 -38.88 -12.51 31.44
CA LEU A 137 -37.81 -12.87 30.51
C LEU A 137 -38.25 -14.00 29.58
N LEU A 138 -38.96 -15.01 30.09
CA LEU A 138 -39.53 -16.09 29.29
C LEU A 138 -40.53 -15.57 28.25
N ALA A 139 -41.43 -14.66 28.65
CA ALA A 139 -42.37 -14.03 27.73
C ALA A 139 -41.66 -13.22 26.62
N GLU A 140 -40.58 -12.50 26.95
CA GLU A 140 -39.80 -11.78 25.95
C GLU A 140 -39.02 -12.73 25.03
N VAL A 141 -38.53 -13.86 25.54
CA VAL A 141 -37.91 -14.91 24.70
C VAL A 141 -38.93 -15.50 23.71
N GLU A 142 -40.16 -15.77 24.16
CA GLU A 142 -41.22 -16.26 23.27
C GLU A 142 -41.60 -15.24 22.20
N ARG A 143 -41.69 -13.96 22.58
CA ARG A 143 -41.91 -12.86 21.63
C ARG A 143 -40.77 -12.73 20.62
N LEU A 144 -39.52 -12.82 21.07
CA LEU A 144 -38.34 -12.75 20.18
C LEU A 144 -38.27 -13.95 19.23
N LYS A 145 -38.69 -15.14 19.67
CA LYS A 145 -38.84 -16.31 18.79
C LYS A 145 -39.91 -16.08 17.73
N ALA A 146 -41.07 -15.54 18.11
CA ALA A 146 -42.13 -15.22 17.15
C ALA A 146 -41.68 -14.18 16.11
N LEU A 147 -40.97 -13.13 16.54
CA LEU A 147 -40.40 -12.12 15.63
C LEU A 147 -39.30 -12.69 14.71
N LEU A 148 -38.51 -13.65 15.20
CA LEU A 148 -37.48 -14.30 14.39
C LEU A 148 -38.09 -15.20 13.31
N ASP A 149 -39.17 -15.92 13.64
CA ASP A 149 -39.91 -16.76 12.69
C ASP A 149 -40.62 -15.90 11.61
N GLU A 150 -41.00 -14.67 11.93
CA GLU A 150 -41.60 -13.71 10.98
C GLU A 150 -40.55 -13.03 10.06
N THR A 151 -39.26 -13.23 10.27
CA THR A 151 -38.23 -12.61 9.40
C THR A 151 -38.17 -13.31 8.05
N PRO A 152 -38.55 -12.66 6.93
CA PRO A 152 -38.51 -13.30 5.61
C PRO A 152 -37.07 -13.61 5.22
N VAL A 153 -36.81 -14.87 4.86
CA VAL A 153 -35.51 -15.33 4.35
C VAL A 153 -35.22 -14.62 3.03
N PHE A 154 -34.15 -13.82 2.98
CA PHE A 154 -33.66 -13.24 1.73
C PHE A 154 -33.27 -14.37 0.77
N THR A 155 -34.11 -14.63 -0.22
CA THR A 155 -33.75 -15.50 -1.34
C THR A 155 -33.10 -14.62 -2.41
N PRO A 156 -31.79 -14.78 -2.68
CA PRO A 156 -31.19 -14.05 -3.79
C PRO A 156 -31.95 -14.43 -5.08
N PRO A 157 -32.12 -13.48 -6.02
CA PRO A 157 -32.74 -13.79 -7.30
C PRO A 157 -32.02 -15.00 -7.95
N PRO A 158 -32.75 -15.89 -8.61
CA PRO A 158 -32.16 -17.09 -9.20
C PRO A 158 -31.01 -16.73 -10.15
N PRO A 159 -29.91 -17.51 -10.14
CA PRO A 159 -28.76 -17.24 -11.01
C PRO A 159 -29.20 -17.28 -12.47
N THR A 160 -28.90 -16.20 -13.21
CA THR A 160 -29.11 -16.17 -14.66
C THR A 160 -27.99 -16.99 -15.29
N TYR A 161 -28.31 -18.20 -15.77
CA TYR A 161 -27.36 -19.06 -16.47
C TYR A 161 -27.14 -18.54 -17.88
N VAL A 162 -26.00 -17.90 -18.11
CA VAL A 162 -25.61 -17.42 -19.44
C VAL A 162 -24.58 -18.37 -20.02
N ARG A 163 -24.95 -19.05 -21.11
CA ARG A 163 -24.01 -19.88 -21.87
C ARG A 163 -23.14 -18.96 -22.72
N LEU A 164 -21.88 -18.80 -22.32
CA LEU A 164 -20.87 -18.15 -23.14
C LEU A 164 -20.68 -18.96 -24.43
N PRO A 165 -20.72 -18.34 -25.62
CA PRO A 165 -20.44 -19.02 -26.88
C PRO A 165 -19.01 -19.57 -26.91
N ASN A 166 -18.80 -20.68 -27.62
CA ASN A 166 -17.49 -21.34 -27.67
C ASN A 166 -16.37 -20.35 -28.07
N PRO A 167 -15.25 -20.33 -27.33
CA PRO A 167 -14.14 -19.44 -27.63
C PRO A 167 -13.57 -19.70 -29.02
N ARG A 168 -13.39 -18.63 -29.79
CA ARG A 168 -12.74 -18.68 -31.12
C ARG A 168 -11.22 -18.82 -30.94
N PRO A 169 -10.50 -19.44 -31.89
CA PRO A 169 -9.05 -19.64 -31.78
C PRO A 169 -8.31 -18.29 -31.62
N TYR A 170 -7.42 -18.23 -30.61
CA TYR A 170 -6.61 -17.06 -30.31
C TYR A 170 -5.43 -16.96 -31.30
N PRO A 171 -5.21 -15.81 -31.97
CA PRO A 171 -4.05 -15.63 -32.85
C PRO A 171 -2.72 -15.79 -32.08
N GLU A 172 -1.67 -16.30 -32.74
CA GLU A 172 -0.34 -16.44 -32.10
C GLU A 172 0.28 -15.08 -31.71
N LYS A 173 -0.10 -14.01 -32.41
CA LYS A 173 0.33 -12.62 -32.16
C LYS A 173 -0.89 -11.69 -32.16
N PRO A 174 -1.69 -11.66 -31.08
CA PRO A 174 -2.91 -10.86 -31.03
C PRO A 174 -2.61 -9.36 -31.10
N ASP A 175 -3.41 -8.60 -31.85
CA ASP A 175 -3.55 -7.15 -31.69
C ASP A 175 -4.76 -6.89 -30.77
N GLU A 176 -4.46 -6.64 -29.50
CA GLU A 176 -5.45 -6.59 -28.42
C GLU A 176 -6.09 -5.20 -28.32
N THR A 177 -7.39 -5.12 -28.60
CA THR A 177 -8.19 -3.92 -28.35
C THR A 177 -8.96 -4.05 -27.04
N ARG A 178 -8.64 -3.19 -26.07
CA ARG A 178 -9.30 -3.18 -24.75
C ARG A 178 -10.58 -2.35 -24.77
N ILE A 179 -11.66 -2.93 -24.26
CA ILE A 179 -12.99 -2.36 -24.24
C ILE A 179 -13.48 -2.39 -22.80
N LEU A 180 -13.75 -1.22 -22.22
CA LEU A 180 -14.24 -1.13 -20.85
C LEU A 180 -15.76 -1.29 -20.86
N VAL A 181 -16.28 -2.18 -20.03
CA VAL A 181 -17.72 -2.33 -19.80
C VAL A 181 -18.02 -1.90 -18.38
N ALA A 182 -18.74 -0.80 -18.23
CA ALA A 182 -19.14 -0.23 -16.95
C ALA A 182 -20.65 0.00 -16.91
N LYS A 183 -21.21 0.39 -15.77
CA LYS A 183 -22.65 0.71 -15.62
C LYS A 183 -23.18 1.68 -16.68
N GLN A 184 -22.34 2.56 -17.19
CA GLN A 184 -22.69 3.55 -18.22
C GLN A 184 -22.76 2.96 -19.64
N GLY A 185 -22.54 1.65 -19.80
CA GLY A 185 -22.50 0.96 -21.08
C GLY A 185 -21.09 0.58 -21.52
N VAL A 186 -20.91 0.34 -22.81
CA VAL A 186 -19.60 0.03 -23.37
C VAL A 186 -18.84 1.32 -23.67
N LEU A 187 -17.66 1.42 -23.08
CA LEU A 187 -16.75 2.55 -23.23
C LEU A 187 -15.52 2.09 -24.01
N ILE A 188 -15.25 2.79 -25.12
CA ILE A 188 -14.10 2.53 -25.96
C ILE A 188 -13.03 3.55 -25.61
N PHE A 189 -11.85 3.09 -25.21
CA PHE A 189 -10.72 3.96 -24.93
C PHE A 189 -9.63 3.83 -26.00
N ASN A 190 -9.49 4.86 -26.84
CA ASN A 190 -8.34 4.99 -27.73
C ASN A 190 -7.37 6.03 -27.15
N GLN A 191 -6.27 5.55 -26.56
CA GLN A 191 -5.28 6.40 -25.90
C GLN A 191 -4.71 7.49 -26.82
N ALA A 192 -4.40 7.16 -28.07
CA ALA A 192 -3.81 8.11 -29.01
C ALA A 192 -4.77 9.24 -29.37
N LYS A 193 -6.03 8.92 -29.70
CA LYS A 193 -7.07 9.91 -29.99
C LYS A 193 -7.39 10.78 -28.77
N PHE A 194 -7.39 10.19 -27.57
CA PHE A 194 -7.63 10.89 -26.32
C PHE A 194 -6.49 11.86 -25.96
N LEU A 195 -5.24 11.41 -26.06
CA LEU A 195 -4.07 12.20 -25.67
C LEU A 195 -3.74 13.31 -26.66
N LYS A 196 -3.92 13.08 -27.97
CA LYS A 196 -3.51 14.04 -29.02
C LYS A 196 -3.94 15.49 -28.75
N PRO A 197 -5.23 15.81 -28.53
CA PRO A 197 -5.64 17.19 -28.26
C PRO A 197 -5.07 17.75 -26.94
N ILE A 198 -4.87 16.90 -25.93
CA ILE A 198 -4.24 17.30 -24.66
C ILE A 198 -2.78 17.69 -24.92
N MET A 199 -2.04 16.84 -25.64
CA MET A 199 -0.63 17.05 -25.95
C MET A 199 -0.42 18.30 -26.82
N GLU A 200 -1.25 18.50 -27.85
CA GLU A 200 -1.23 19.71 -28.68
C GLU A 200 -1.53 20.98 -27.86
N GLY A 201 -2.43 20.88 -26.87
CA GLY A 201 -2.70 21.97 -25.93
C GLY A 201 -1.51 22.29 -25.04
N VAL A 202 -0.82 21.26 -24.52
CA VAL A 202 0.38 21.40 -23.68
C VAL A 202 1.56 21.95 -24.50
N ASP A 203 1.74 21.51 -25.74
CA ASP A 203 2.80 21.96 -26.65
C ASP A 203 2.72 23.47 -26.91
N LYS A 204 1.51 24.02 -27.08
CA LYS A 204 1.30 25.47 -27.31
C LYS A 204 1.73 26.37 -26.15
N VAL A 205 1.78 25.82 -24.94
CA VAL A 205 2.06 26.55 -23.69
C VAL A 205 3.30 26.02 -22.98
N LYS A 206 4.10 25.20 -23.66
CA LYS A 206 5.26 24.49 -23.12
C LYS A 206 6.26 25.40 -22.38
N SER A 207 6.53 26.59 -22.91
CA SER A 207 7.42 27.58 -22.27
C SER A 207 6.89 28.10 -20.94
N GLN A 208 5.57 28.07 -20.70
CA GLN A 208 4.95 28.51 -19.44
C GLN A 208 5.06 27.45 -18.33
N LEU A 209 5.40 26.22 -18.71
CA LEU A 209 5.57 25.06 -17.81
C LEU A 209 6.97 24.99 -17.21
N GLU A 210 7.92 25.78 -17.72
CA GLU A 210 9.26 25.89 -17.17
C GLU A 210 9.24 26.51 -15.76
N PHE A 211 10.27 26.20 -14.97
CA PHE A 211 10.42 26.74 -13.63
C PHE A 211 10.64 28.27 -13.69
N GLN A 212 9.68 29.05 -13.19
CA GLN A 212 9.86 30.50 -13.02
C GLN A 212 10.58 30.84 -11.72
N LYS A 213 10.27 30.10 -10.66
CA LYS A 213 10.88 30.23 -9.34
C LYS A 213 11.10 28.83 -8.78
N VAL A 214 12.31 28.59 -8.30
CA VAL A 214 12.71 27.29 -7.76
C VAL A 214 12.73 27.39 -6.25
N GLU A 215 11.78 26.74 -5.60
CA GLU A 215 11.66 26.73 -4.14
C GLU A 215 12.25 25.45 -3.54
N TYR A 216 12.85 25.56 -2.36
CA TYR A 216 13.45 24.42 -1.66
C TYR A 216 12.38 23.47 -1.11
N THR A 217 11.27 24.01 -0.61
CA THR A 217 10.24 23.29 0.16
C THR A 217 9.78 21.98 -0.49
N PRO A 218 9.48 21.93 -1.80
CA PRO A 218 9.05 20.69 -2.45
C PRO A 218 10.13 19.59 -2.41
N PHE A 219 11.41 19.95 -2.43
CA PHE A 219 12.56 19.04 -2.49
C PHE A 219 13.15 18.70 -1.12
N ALA A 220 12.71 19.37 -0.05
CA ALA A 220 13.33 19.30 1.29
C ALA A 220 13.50 17.85 1.76
N LYS A 221 12.43 17.04 1.74
CA LYS A 221 12.46 15.64 2.18
C LYS A 221 13.41 14.77 1.36
N LEU A 222 13.45 14.97 0.04
CA LEU A 222 14.36 14.24 -0.85
C LEU A 222 15.82 14.57 -0.51
N LEU A 223 16.12 15.87 -0.40
CA LEU A 223 17.47 16.35 -0.13
C LEU A 223 17.93 15.95 1.27
N GLU A 224 17.05 16.00 2.27
CA GLU A 224 17.31 15.50 3.63
C GLU A 224 17.65 14.01 3.64
N GLY A 225 16.88 13.20 2.90
CA GLY A 225 17.15 11.76 2.78
C GLY A 225 18.52 11.46 2.14
N ILE A 226 19.00 12.31 1.23
CA ILE A 226 20.28 12.12 0.55
C ILE A 226 21.45 12.70 1.37
N LEU A 227 21.30 13.94 1.85
CA LEU A 227 22.36 14.76 2.49
C LEU A 227 22.38 14.64 4.02
N GLY A 228 21.45 13.87 4.59
CA GLY A 228 21.42 13.41 5.98
C GLY A 228 20.75 14.37 6.96
N THR A 229 20.87 15.69 6.78
CA THR A 229 20.26 16.67 7.68
C THR A 229 19.60 17.84 6.92
N PRO A 230 18.56 18.48 7.49
CA PRO A 230 17.94 19.67 6.90
C PRO A 230 18.93 20.83 6.70
N ALA A 231 19.87 21.00 7.63
CA ALA A 231 20.90 22.05 7.53
C ALA A 231 21.84 21.82 6.34
N ASN A 232 22.28 20.58 6.12
CA ASN A 232 23.12 20.24 4.97
C ASN A 232 22.36 20.41 3.65
N ALA A 233 21.09 20.00 3.62
CA ALA A 233 20.21 20.15 2.46
C ALA A 233 19.98 21.62 2.09
N GLN A 234 19.67 22.47 3.08
CA GLN A 234 19.49 23.91 2.89
C GLN A 234 20.79 24.59 2.40
N LYS A 235 21.95 24.20 2.95
CA LYS A 235 23.25 24.74 2.53
C LYS A 235 23.59 24.34 1.08
N ALA A 236 23.32 23.09 0.72
CA ALA A 236 23.59 22.59 -0.63
C ALA A 236 22.64 23.17 -1.69
N TRP A 237 21.45 23.62 -1.28
CA TRP A 237 20.40 24.09 -2.19
C TRP A 237 20.85 25.21 -3.14
N ALA A 238 21.65 26.16 -2.65
CA ALA A 238 22.14 27.28 -3.48
C ALA A 238 22.98 26.79 -4.67
N GLU A 239 23.72 25.70 -4.51
CA GLU A 239 24.55 25.10 -5.56
C GLU A 239 23.76 24.15 -6.47
N ILE A 240 22.73 23.49 -5.91
CA ILE A 240 21.92 22.46 -6.58
C ILE A 240 20.79 23.07 -7.44
N ALA A 241 20.07 24.06 -6.92
CA ALA A 241 18.88 24.65 -7.54
C ALA A 241 19.06 25.12 -9.00
N PRO A 242 20.22 25.64 -9.44
CA PRO A 242 20.43 26.08 -10.82
C PRO A 242 20.33 24.98 -11.89
N LEU A 243 20.29 23.70 -11.50
CA LEU A 243 20.18 22.55 -12.41
C LEU A 243 18.77 21.93 -12.44
N VAL A 244 17.81 22.47 -11.68
CA VAL A 244 16.45 21.90 -11.58
C VAL A 244 15.72 21.82 -12.92
N ASP A 245 16.08 22.68 -13.87
CA ASP A 245 15.45 22.80 -15.18
C ASP A 245 15.99 21.78 -16.20
N ARG A 246 17.05 21.04 -15.86
CA ARG A 246 17.76 20.19 -16.82
C ARG A 246 18.22 18.84 -16.28
N VAL A 247 18.40 18.70 -14.96
CA VAL A 247 18.74 17.44 -14.30
C VAL A 247 17.83 17.14 -13.11
N GLN A 248 17.51 15.87 -12.91
CA GLN A 248 16.80 15.39 -11.73
C GLN A 248 17.58 15.75 -10.46
N ILE A 249 16.95 16.46 -9.52
CA ILE A 249 17.59 16.95 -8.30
C ILE A 249 18.18 15.81 -7.45
N GLU A 250 17.55 14.63 -7.48
CA GLU A 250 18.08 13.40 -6.88
C GLU A 250 19.55 13.15 -7.29
N TYR A 251 19.85 13.22 -8.60
CA TYR A 251 21.19 12.98 -9.12
C TYR A 251 22.17 14.11 -8.81
N VAL A 252 21.70 15.36 -8.81
CA VAL A 252 22.54 16.51 -8.44
C VAL A 252 22.94 16.42 -6.97
N ALA A 253 22.00 16.05 -6.09
CA ALA A 253 22.24 15.89 -4.65
C ALA A 253 23.15 14.71 -4.33
N GLN A 254 22.99 13.58 -5.03
CA GLN A 254 23.89 12.43 -4.91
C GLN A 254 25.31 12.78 -5.39
N ALA A 255 25.45 13.52 -6.50
CA ALA A 255 26.75 14.02 -6.96
C ALA A 255 27.39 15.00 -5.97
N TYR A 256 26.61 15.94 -5.42
CA TYR A 256 27.05 16.84 -4.36
C TYR A 256 27.59 16.05 -3.16
N LYS A 257 26.85 15.03 -2.71
CA LYS A 257 27.27 14.15 -1.60
C LYS A 257 28.58 13.43 -1.91
N ALA A 258 28.71 12.86 -3.12
CA ALA A 258 29.91 12.15 -3.54
C ALA A 258 31.16 13.06 -3.51
N LEU A 259 31.04 14.31 -3.98
CA LEU A 259 32.11 15.31 -3.93
C LEU A 259 32.52 15.63 -2.48
N VAL A 260 31.54 15.89 -1.59
CA VAL A 260 31.82 16.18 -0.17
C VAL A 260 32.55 15.02 0.50
N ILE A 261 32.08 13.78 0.32
CA ILE A 261 32.74 12.57 0.85
C ILE A 261 34.14 12.40 0.25
N GLY A 262 34.30 12.79 -1.02
CA GLY A 262 35.58 12.82 -1.72
C GLY A 262 36.56 13.90 -1.25
N GLY A 263 36.18 14.79 -0.34
CA GLY A 263 36.99 15.91 0.10
C GLY A 263 37.04 17.07 -0.90
N ILE A 264 36.14 17.09 -1.89
CA ILE A 264 36.02 18.16 -2.89
C ILE A 264 34.88 19.08 -2.46
N THR A 265 35.16 20.37 -2.32
CA THR A 265 34.10 21.37 -2.05
C THR A 265 33.23 21.54 -3.29
N PRO A 266 31.93 21.17 -3.24
CA PRO A 266 31.06 21.34 -4.38
C PRO A 266 30.79 22.82 -4.64
N SER A 267 30.63 23.17 -5.91
CA SER A 267 30.16 24.49 -6.35
C SER A 267 29.20 24.32 -7.52
N LYS A 268 28.40 25.35 -7.80
CA LYS A 268 27.50 25.44 -8.94
C LYS A 268 28.24 25.17 -10.25
N SER A 269 29.45 25.71 -10.43
CA SER A 269 30.23 25.49 -11.64
C SER A 269 30.62 24.03 -11.80
N ILE A 270 31.13 23.39 -10.74
CA ILE A 270 31.51 21.97 -10.76
C ILE A 270 30.30 21.09 -11.06
N LEU A 271 29.15 21.38 -10.45
CA LEU A 271 27.93 20.61 -10.71
C LEU A 271 27.42 20.78 -12.15
N ILE A 272 27.52 21.98 -12.72
CA ILE A 272 27.20 22.22 -14.14
C ILE A 272 28.15 21.44 -15.04
N ASP A 273 29.45 21.48 -14.77
CA ASP A 273 30.46 20.75 -15.54
C ASP A 273 30.18 19.23 -15.52
N ILE A 274 29.85 18.69 -14.34
CA ILE A 274 29.48 17.27 -14.17
C ILE A 274 28.21 16.95 -14.95
N ALA A 275 27.19 17.82 -14.93
CA ALA A 275 25.96 17.63 -15.68
C ALA A 275 26.21 17.61 -17.19
N ASP A 276 27.07 18.51 -17.70
CA ASP A 276 27.44 18.60 -19.10
C ASP A 276 28.27 17.37 -19.55
N ILE A 277 29.18 16.87 -18.70
CA ILE A 277 29.95 15.65 -18.97
C ILE A 277 29.10 14.37 -18.90
N ALA A 278 28.08 14.34 -18.04
CA ALA A 278 27.20 13.18 -17.87
C ALA A 278 26.41 12.82 -19.14
N VAL A 279 26.03 13.83 -19.94
CA VAL A 279 25.26 13.62 -21.18
C VAL A 279 26.03 12.82 -22.24
N PRO A 280 27.22 13.24 -22.72
CA PRO A 280 27.96 12.52 -23.74
C PRO A 280 28.54 11.19 -23.24
N THR A 281 28.84 11.06 -21.94
CA THR A 281 29.24 9.77 -21.34
C THR A 281 28.07 8.79 -21.17
N ARG A 282 26.82 9.27 -21.30
CA ARG A 282 25.58 8.50 -21.08
C ARG A 282 25.50 7.93 -19.66
N GLN A 283 25.98 8.68 -18.68
CA GLN A 283 26.01 8.31 -17.26
C GLN A 283 25.16 9.27 -16.44
N THR A 284 24.92 8.91 -15.17
CA THR A 284 24.29 9.82 -14.21
C THR A 284 25.36 10.71 -13.56
N MET A 285 24.97 11.90 -13.08
CA MET A 285 25.91 12.82 -12.41
C MET A 285 26.69 12.18 -11.24
N PRO A 286 26.09 11.32 -10.38
CA PRO A 286 26.81 10.68 -9.29
C PRO A 286 27.97 9.81 -9.77
N VAL A 287 27.78 9.04 -10.85
CA VAL A 287 28.83 8.17 -11.42
C VAL A 287 29.99 9.01 -11.95
N VAL A 288 29.69 10.12 -12.62
CA VAL A 288 30.73 11.06 -13.08
C VAL A 288 31.45 11.72 -11.90
N ALA A 289 30.72 12.17 -10.87
CA ALA A 289 31.30 12.76 -9.68
C ALA A 289 32.24 11.78 -8.95
N GLU A 290 31.83 10.52 -8.80
CA GLU A 290 32.65 9.44 -8.21
C GLU A 290 33.93 9.20 -9.03
N ALA A 291 33.83 9.19 -10.36
CA ALA A 291 35.00 9.06 -11.22
C ALA A 291 35.97 10.24 -11.10
N ILE A 292 35.46 11.47 -10.96
CA ILE A 292 36.29 12.67 -10.71
C ILE A 292 36.98 12.58 -9.35
N VAL A 293 36.25 12.15 -8.31
CA VAL A 293 36.80 11.95 -6.96
C VAL A 293 37.88 10.87 -6.96
N ALA A 294 37.68 9.75 -7.66
CA ALA A 294 38.67 8.69 -7.81
C ALA A 294 39.93 9.21 -8.53
N ALA A 295 39.73 9.95 -9.63
CA ALA A 295 40.82 10.54 -10.40
C ALA A 295 41.62 11.57 -9.59
N ALA A 296 40.96 12.35 -8.73
CA ALA A 296 41.61 13.27 -7.78
C ALA A 296 42.49 12.55 -6.74
N LYS A 297 42.25 11.26 -6.51
CA LYS A 297 43.05 10.37 -5.66
C LYS A 297 44.07 9.53 -6.46
N GLY A 298 44.18 9.78 -7.77
CA GLY A 298 45.11 9.07 -8.67
C GLY A 298 44.55 7.80 -9.30
N ASP A 299 43.29 7.43 -9.08
CA ASP A 299 42.65 6.29 -9.76
C ASP A 299 41.81 6.76 -10.95
N VAL A 300 42.30 6.50 -12.16
CA VAL A 300 41.61 6.87 -13.41
C VAL A 300 40.71 5.75 -13.96
N THR A 301 40.66 4.59 -13.31
CA THR A 301 39.95 3.40 -13.80
C THR A 301 38.46 3.67 -13.94
N ALA A 302 37.86 4.35 -12.95
CA ALA A 302 36.45 4.73 -12.98
C ALA A 302 36.14 5.65 -14.16
N TRP A 303 37.03 6.61 -14.47
CA TRP A 303 36.85 7.54 -15.58
C TRP A 303 36.91 6.85 -16.95
N VAL A 304 37.90 5.97 -17.16
CA VAL A 304 38.04 5.22 -18.42
C VAL A 304 36.83 4.31 -18.68
N LYS A 305 36.21 3.75 -17.63
CA LYS A 305 34.99 2.93 -17.75
C LYS A 305 33.76 3.72 -18.22
N LEU A 306 33.79 5.05 -18.19
CA LEU A 306 32.67 5.87 -18.65
C LEU A 306 32.68 6.10 -20.17
N ASP A 307 33.56 5.43 -20.90
CA ASP A 307 33.67 5.57 -22.35
C ASP A 307 32.36 5.17 -23.05
N PRO A 308 31.74 6.08 -23.85
CA PRO A 308 30.48 5.81 -24.51
C PRO A 308 30.62 5.03 -25.82
N ALA A 309 31.85 4.81 -26.33
CA ALA A 309 32.10 4.12 -27.58
C ALA A 309 31.72 2.63 -27.48
N ARG A 310 31.11 2.13 -28.55
CA ARG A 310 30.81 0.70 -28.70
C ARG A 310 31.77 0.14 -29.75
N PRO A 311 32.42 -1.01 -29.51
CA PRO A 311 33.22 -1.68 -30.52
C PRO A 311 32.42 -1.84 -31.83
N PRO A 312 33.03 -1.56 -33.00
CA PRO A 312 34.47 -1.39 -33.25
C PRO A 312 35.00 0.05 -33.15
N ALA A 313 34.22 1.02 -32.70
CA ALA A 313 34.69 2.40 -32.58
C ALA A 313 35.81 2.52 -31.54
N PRO A 314 36.87 3.32 -31.79
CA PRO A 314 37.94 3.52 -30.82
C PRO A 314 37.44 4.28 -29.58
N PRO A 315 38.03 4.03 -28.39
CA PRO A 315 37.64 4.71 -27.18
C PRO A 315 37.91 6.21 -27.28
N VAL A 316 36.93 7.00 -26.87
CA VAL A 316 36.99 8.46 -26.82
C VAL A 316 37.71 8.90 -25.55
N ILE A 317 37.54 8.18 -24.45
CA ILE A 317 38.14 8.45 -23.14
C ILE A 317 39.40 7.60 -22.99
N LYS A 318 40.53 8.28 -22.74
CA LYS A 318 41.77 7.62 -22.33
C LYS A 318 42.35 8.36 -21.14
N ALA A 319 42.92 7.62 -20.21
CA ALA A 319 43.67 8.20 -19.12
C ALA A 319 44.79 7.26 -18.66
N SER A 320 45.94 7.85 -18.31
CA SER A 320 47.08 7.12 -17.77
C SER A 320 47.77 7.90 -16.67
N VAL A 321 48.29 7.20 -15.68
CA VAL A 321 49.02 7.78 -14.55
C VAL A 321 50.51 7.44 -14.71
N GLY A 322 51.38 8.45 -14.66
CA GLY A 322 52.81 8.26 -14.82
C GLY A 322 53.61 9.50 -14.38
N GLY A 323 54.73 9.29 -13.69
CA GLY A 323 55.65 10.37 -13.31
C GLY A 323 55.02 11.47 -12.43
N GLY A 324 54.07 11.12 -11.56
CA GLY A 324 53.35 12.07 -10.70
C GLY A 324 52.31 12.95 -11.42
N LYS A 325 52.03 12.65 -12.70
CA LYS A 325 51.03 13.31 -13.52
C LYS A 325 49.97 12.31 -13.98
N ILE A 326 48.81 12.85 -14.35
CA ILE A 326 47.72 12.15 -15.00
C ILE A 326 47.55 12.78 -16.38
N SER A 327 47.65 11.96 -17.41
CA SER A 327 47.34 12.34 -18.79
C SER A 327 45.90 11.96 -19.06
N PHE A 328 45.04 12.94 -19.33
CA PHE A 328 43.66 12.71 -19.72
C PHE A 328 43.46 13.00 -21.21
N SER A 329 42.58 12.24 -21.85
CA SER A 329 42.16 12.45 -23.23
C SER A 329 40.66 12.22 -23.41
N TRP A 330 40.02 13.09 -24.18
CA TRP A 330 38.67 12.98 -24.71
C TRP A 330 38.70 13.26 -26.22
N GLY A 331 38.62 12.23 -27.04
CA GLY A 331 38.79 12.34 -28.50
C GLY A 331 40.15 12.98 -28.82
N SER A 332 40.13 14.15 -29.46
CA SER A 332 41.33 14.94 -29.79
C SER A 332 41.76 15.91 -28.68
N PHE A 333 40.97 16.09 -27.63
CA PHE A 333 41.33 16.93 -26.50
C PHE A 333 42.17 16.12 -25.52
N SER A 334 43.40 16.56 -25.24
CA SER A 334 44.29 15.89 -24.28
C SER A 334 44.97 16.93 -23.39
N LYS A 335 45.15 16.59 -22.11
CA LYS A 335 45.80 17.47 -21.14
C LYS A 335 46.48 16.66 -20.04
N ASP A 336 47.71 17.06 -19.72
CA ASP A 336 48.44 16.53 -18.58
C ASP A 336 48.22 17.43 -17.36
N VAL A 337 47.87 16.82 -16.24
CA VAL A 337 47.68 17.51 -14.97
C VAL A 337 48.44 16.80 -13.85
N LYS A 338 48.74 17.51 -12.76
CA LYS A 338 49.27 16.84 -11.56
C LYS A 338 48.14 16.04 -10.90
N ALA A 339 48.48 14.96 -10.21
CA ALA A 339 47.53 14.15 -9.45
C ALA A 339 47.08 14.86 -8.15
N THR A 340 46.63 16.11 -8.23
CA THR A 340 46.06 16.87 -7.11
C THR A 340 44.58 17.15 -7.38
N PRO A 341 43.73 17.24 -6.34
CA PRO A 341 42.30 17.52 -6.53
C PRO A 341 42.05 18.80 -7.34
N LYS A 342 42.81 19.86 -7.09
CA LYS A 342 42.67 21.15 -7.79
C LYS A 342 42.95 21.02 -9.28
N ASP A 343 44.05 20.36 -9.65
CA ASP A 343 44.47 20.23 -11.04
C ASP A 343 43.55 19.28 -11.82
N VAL A 344 43.08 18.20 -11.18
CA VAL A 344 42.11 17.27 -11.75
C VAL A 344 40.76 17.94 -11.97
N ILE A 345 40.22 18.68 -11.00
CA ILE A 345 39.00 19.47 -11.19
C ILE A 345 39.17 20.48 -12.31
N GLY A 346 40.34 21.12 -12.39
CA GLY A 346 40.68 22.05 -13.48
C GLY A 346 40.62 21.40 -14.86
N TYR A 347 41.06 20.13 -15.00
CA TYR A 347 40.88 19.38 -16.24
C TYR A 347 39.41 19.19 -16.59
N PHE A 348 38.58 18.72 -15.66
CA PHE A 348 37.16 18.47 -15.92
C PHE A 348 36.38 19.75 -16.22
N HIS A 349 36.76 20.86 -15.61
CA HIS A 349 36.21 22.18 -15.94
C HIS A 349 36.55 22.61 -17.37
N ASP A 350 37.76 22.35 -17.84
CA ASP A 350 38.14 22.65 -19.23
C ASP A 350 37.49 21.67 -20.21
N LEU A 351 37.36 20.40 -19.83
CA LEU A 351 36.66 19.38 -20.61
C LEU A 351 35.19 19.77 -20.83
N ALA A 352 34.52 20.28 -19.80
CA ALA A 352 33.13 20.73 -19.91
C ALA A 352 32.94 21.88 -20.90
N LYS A 353 34.01 22.60 -21.28
CA LYS A 353 33.98 23.67 -22.30
C LYS A 353 34.28 23.18 -23.70
N VAL A 354 34.59 21.89 -23.89
CA VAL A 354 34.85 21.32 -25.20
C VAL A 354 33.56 21.27 -26.01
N LYS A 355 33.61 21.67 -27.28
CA LYS A 355 32.47 21.62 -28.20
C LYS A 355 31.89 20.20 -28.25
N GLY A 356 30.58 20.09 -28.01
CA GLY A 356 29.87 18.81 -27.91
C GLY A 356 29.69 18.28 -26.48
N ILE A 357 30.39 18.88 -25.51
CA ILE A 357 30.15 18.71 -24.07
C ILE A 357 29.55 19.99 -23.49
N GLU A 358 30.06 21.15 -23.92
CA GLU A 358 29.61 22.45 -23.43
C GLU A 358 28.10 22.61 -23.59
N ASN A 359 27.43 22.92 -22.47
CA ASN A 359 25.99 23.11 -22.40
C ASN A 359 25.17 21.88 -22.81
N ALA A 360 25.76 20.68 -22.89
CA ALA A 360 25.05 19.47 -23.30
C ALA A 360 23.85 19.17 -22.39
N SER A 361 23.93 19.51 -21.10
CA SER A 361 22.80 19.36 -20.18
C SER A 361 21.60 20.24 -20.55
N LYS A 362 21.81 21.40 -21.18
CA LYS A 362 20.73 22.34 -21.55
C LYS A 362 19.83 21.84 -22.68
N ALA A 363 20.22 20.79 -23.39
CA ALA A 363 19.38 20.17 -24.41
C ALA A 363 18.15 19.47 -23.81
N ARG A 364 18.18 19.17 -22.51
CA ARG A 364 17.07 18.58 -21.76
C ARG A 364 16.35 19.67 -20.98
N THR A 365 15.02 19.57 -20.96
CA THR A 365 14.16 20.47 -20.17
C THR A 365 13.30 19.64 -19.22
N ILE A 366 13.35 19.98 -17.94
CA ILE A 366 12.51 19.44 -16.89
C ILE A 366 11.53 20.54 -16.47
N TYR A 367 10.25 20.22 -16.51
CA TYR A 367 9.15 21.14 -16.25
C TYR A 367 8.72 21.12 -14.78
N ASP A 368 8.02 22.17 -14.39
CA ASP A 368 7.35 22.27 -13.11
C ASP A 368 6.08 21.39 -13.11
N ALA A 369 6.11 20.34 -12.27
CA ALA A 369 5.00 19.39 -12.14
C ALA A 369 3.69 20.07 -11.74
N THR A 370 3.75 21.09 -10.87
CA THR A 370 2.55 21.77 -10.35
C THR A 370 1.88 22.62 -11.41
N ARG A 371 2.68 23.24 -12.29
CA ARG A 371 2.18 24.01 -13.44
C ARG A 371 1.55 23.10 -14.48
N LEU A 372 2.21 21.99 -14.80
CA LEU A 372 1.68 20.99 -15.72
C LEU A 372 0.37 20.38 -15.18
N GLN A 373 0.33 20.00 -13.90
CA GLN A 373 -0.87 19.51 -13.25
C GLN A 373 -2.00 20.55 -13.30
N SER A 374 -1.72 21.80 -12.92
CA SER A 374 -2.71 22.89 -12.94
C SER A 374 -3.28 23.13 -14.33
N LEU A 375 -2.43 23.02 -15.36
CA LEU A 375 -2.86 23.16 -16.75
C LEU A 375 -3.76 22.01 -17.18
N LEU A 376 -3.38 20.77 -16.87
CA LEU A 376 -4.16 19.58 -17.15
C LEU A 376 -5.48 19.59 -16.37
N GLN A 377 -5.52 20.12 -15.15
CA GLN A 377 -6.74 20.27 -14.35
C GLN A 377 -7.71 21.24 -15.03
N ARG A 378 -7.21 22.38 -15.52
CA ARG A 378 -8.03 23.32 -16.30
C ARG A 378 -8.57 22.69 -17.58
N ALA A 379 -7.76 21.86 -18.25
CA ALA A 379 -8.20 21.10 -19.40
C ALA A 379 -9.29 20.08 -19.03
N ALA A 380 -9.13 19.35 -17.92
CA ALA A 380 -10.11 18.39 -17.43
C ALA A 380 -11.47 19.03 -17.13
N SER A 381 -11.49 20.27 -16.63
CA SER A 381 -12.71 21.04 -16.37
C SER A 381 -13.31 21.69 -17.63
N SER A 382 -12.63 21.64 -18.78
CA SER A 382 -13.13 22.25 -20.01
C SER A 382 -14.29 21.44 -20.60
N PRO A 383 -15.46 22.05 -20.88
CA PRO A 383 -16.55 21.39 -21.59
C PRO A 383 -16.16 20.91 -23.00
N LEU A 384 -15.10 21.50 -23.58
CA LEU A 384 -14.57 21.16 -24.89
C LEU A 384 -13.76 19.85 -24.90
N MET A 385 -13.36 19.35 -23.73
CA MET A 385 -12.85 17.98 -23.58
C MET A 385 -14.04 17.01 -23.58
N ALA A 386 -14.73 16.98 -24.72
CA ALA A 386 -15.83 16.06 -25.00
C ALA A 386 -15.27 14.65 -25.21
N GLY A 387 -15.76 13.70 -24.43
CA GLY A 387 -15.33 12.31 -24.51
C GLY A 387 -15.94 11.46 -23.40
N SER A 388 -15.86 10.14 -23.58
CA SER A 388 -16.38 9.12 -22.68
C SER A 388 -15.72 9.10 -21.29
N TYR A 389 -14.57 9.77 -21.14
CA TYR A 389 -13.76 9.80 -19.93
C TYR A 389 -13.51 11.23 -19.44
N GLY A 390 -13.70 11.45 -18.14
CA GLY A 390 -13.04 12.50 -17.39
C GLY A 390 -11.64 12.05 -17.01
N PHE A 391 -10.80 12.99 -16.57
CA PHE A 391 -9.47 12.67 -16.12
C PHE A 391 -9.03 13.59 -15.00
N GLU A 392 -8.18 13.07 -14.11
CA GLU A 392 -7.54 13.82 -13.05
C GLU A 392 -6.01 13.68 -13.17
N PRO A 393 -5.26 14.79 -13.34
CA PRO A 393 -3.82 14.75 -13.34
C PRO A 393 -3.27 14.55 -11.92
N LYS A 394 -2.43 13.53 -11.78
CA LYS A 394 -1.81 13.13 -10.52
C LYS A 394 -0.30 13.14 -10.63
N ILE A 395 0.33 13.78 -9.65
CA ILE A 395 1.78 13.75 -9.47
C ILE A 395 2.11 12.60 -8.53
N THR A 396 2.89 11.64 -9.00
CA THR A 396 3.47 10.61 -8.15
C THR A 396 4.91 11.00 -7.80
N PRO A 397 5.26 11.22 -6.53
CA PRO A 397 6.57 11.76 -6.13
C PRO A 397 7.80 11.02 -6.70
N SER A 398 7.69 9.72 -6.92
CA SER A 398 8.79 8.88 -7.43
C SER A 398 8.92 8.84 -8.95
N LEU A 399 7.91 9.33 -9.69
CA LEU A 399 7.84 9.24 -11.15
C LEU A 399 8.23 10.58 -11.79
N PRO A 400 8.96 10.56 -12.92
CA PRO A 400 9.40 11.78 -13.62
C PRO A 400 8.35 12.29 -14.63
N TYR A 401 7.08 11.94 -14.45
CA TYR A 401 6.00 12.34 -15.36
C TYR A 401 4.68 12.49 -14.58
N VAL A 402 3.76 13.28 -15.14
CA VAL A 402 2.39 13.39 -14.64
C VAL A 402 1.54 12.28 -15.23
N ARG A 403 0.71 11.65 -14.40
CA ARG A 403 -0.22 10.59 -14.80
C ARG A 403 -1.64 11.15 -14.82
N LEU A 404 -2.43 10.80 -15.81
CA LEU A 404 -3.86 11.06 -15.85
C LEU A 404 -4.59 9.82 -15.35
N GLU A 405 -5.33 9.93 -14.25
CA GLU A 405 -6.27 8.90 -13.82
C GLU A 405 -7.61 9.15 -14.53
N LEU A 406 -8.10 8.16 -15.28
CA LEU A 406 -9.30 8.30 -16.12
C LEU A 406 -10.54 7.77 -15.38
N THR A 407 -11.63 8.53 -15.48
CA THR A 407 -12.93 8.19 -14.88
C THR A 407 -14.02 8.19 -15.95
N PRO A 408 -14.84 7.14 -16.11
CA PRO A 408 -15.94 7.13 -17.07
C PRO A 408 -16.95 8.23 -16.72
N LYS A 409 -17.32 9.05 -17.70
CA LYS A 409 -18.38 10.05 -17.48
C LYS A 409 -19.76 9.39 -17.47
N SER A 410 -20.69 9.96 -16.70
CA SER A 410 -22.10 9.58 -16.80
C SER A 410 -22.62 9.82 -18.22
N GLY A 411 -23.21 8.79 -18.84
CA GLY A 411 -23.64 8.82 -20.24
C GLY A 411 -22.50 8.85 -21.27
N GLY A 412 -21.25 8.59 -20.85
CA GLY A 412 -20.10 8.54 -21.75
C GLY A 412 -19.96 7.22 -22.51
N GLY A 413 -20.64 6.16 -22.07
CA GLY A 413 -20.66 4.85 -22.71
C GLY A 413 -21.84 4.72 -23.69
N GLU A 414 -21.71 3.79 -24.62
CA GLU A 414 -22.80 3.40 -25.50
C GLU A 414 -23.73 2.43 -24.74
N THR A 415 -24.99 2.82 -24.54
CA THR A 415 -25.97 2.01 -23.80
C THR A 415 -26.32 0.73 -24.57
N ILE A 416 -26.99 -0.22 -23.90
CA ILE A 416 -27.41 -1.48 -24.52
C ILE A 416 -28.26 -1.24 -25.78
N GLU A 417 -29.16 -0.27 -25.75
CA GLU A 417 -30.02 0.08 -26.88
C GLU A 417 -29.23 0.75 -28.01
N ALA A 418 -28.27 1.60 -27.67
CA ALA A 418 -27.43 2.30 -28.62
C ALA A 418 -26.48 1.32 -29.35
N MET A 419 -25.89 0.36 -28.62
CA MET A 419 -24.99 -0.65 -29.19
C MET A 419 -25.67 -1.50 -30.28
N LYS A 420 -26.98 -1.74 -30.14
CA LYS A 420 -27.79 -2.52 -31.11
C LYS A 420 -28.07 -1.77 -32.41
N GLN A 421 -27.86 -0.46 -32.45
CA GLN A 421 -28.10 0.33 -33.66
C GLN A 421 -27.07 -0.02 -34.75
N PRO A 422 -27.46 -0.23 -36.02
CA PRO A 422 -26.54 -0.67 -37.09
C PRO A 422 -25.29 0.22 -37.31
N ASN A 423 -25.37 1.48 -36.91
CA ASN A 423 -24.34 2.51 -37.03
C ASN A 423 -23.70 2.87 -35.67
N SER A 424 -23.83 2.00 -34.67
CA SER A 424 -23.23 2.19 -33.34
C SER A 424 -21.72 2.26 -33.43
N SER A 425 -21.10 3.07 -32.57
CA SER A 425 -19.63 3.21 -32.55
C SER A 425 -18.98 1.87 -32.18
N TYR A 426 -19.65 1.11 -31.32
CA TYR A 426 -19.29 -0.24 -30.94
C TYR A 426 -19.31 -1.23 -32.11
N ILE A 427 -20.37 -1.26 -32.94
CA ILE A 427 -20.41 -2.15 -34.11
C ILE A 427 -19.31 -1.78 -35.12
N HIS A 428 -19.04 -0.49 -35.33
CA HIS A 428 -17.92 -0.07 -36.17
C HIS A 428 -16.59 -0.59 -35.64
N LEU A 429 -16.33 -0.45 -34.33
CA LEU A 429 -15.13 -1.01 -33.71
C LEU A 429 -15.05 -2.53 -33.89
N MET A 430 -16.16 -3.26 -33.70
CA MET A 430 -16.17 -4.72 -33.90
C MET A 430 -15.84 -5.10 -35.34
N ARG A 431 -16.31 -4.33 -36.34
CA ARG A 431 -15.95 -4.54 -37.74
C ARG A 431 -14.47 -4.25 -38.01
N ASP A 432 -13.93 -3.21 -37.39
CA ASP A 432 -12.50 -2.86 -37.50
C ASP A 432 -11.61 -3.96 -36.90
N ILE A 433 -11.94 -4.46 -35.71
CA ILE A 433 -11.19 -5.56 -35.07
C ILE A 433 -11.29 -6.84 -35.93
N LYS A 434 -12.46 -7.14 -36.49
CA LYS A 434 -12.63 -8.30 -37.40
C LYS A 434 -11.79 -8.17 -38.67
N ALA A 435 -11.58 -6.95 -39.17
CA ALA A 435 -10.80 -6.71 -40.38
C ALA A 435 -9.31 -7.01 -40.17
N ASP A 436 -8.81 -6.96 -38.93
CA ASP A 436 -7.47 -7.38 -38.58
C ASP A 436 -7.40 -8.92 -38.37
N PRO A 437 -6.58 -9.66 -39.14
CA PRO A 437 -6.36 -11.09 -38.94
C PRO A 437 -5.89 -11.49 -37.53
N ASN A 438 -5.27 -10.55 -36.81
CA ASN A 438 -4.80 -10.73 -35.45
C ASN A 438 -5.67 -10.01 -34.40
N GLY A 439 -6.74 -9.33 -34.80
CA GLY A 439 -7.56 -8.51 -33.92
C GLY A 439 -8.30 -9.33 -32.86
N VAL A 440 -8.12 -8.96 -31.60
CA VAL A 440 -8.83 -9.57 -30.47
C VAL A 440 -9.46 -8.50 -29.59
N ALA A 441 -10.73 -8.66 -29.25
CA ALA A 441 -11.42 -7.80 -28.29
C ALA A 441 -11.23 -8.31 -26.86
N ILE A 442 -10.71 -7.46 -25.96
CA ILE A 442 -10.59 -7.75 -24.53
C ILE A 442 -11.60 -6.91 -23.76
N PHE A 443 -12.65 -7.56 -23.26
CA PHE A 443 -13.67 -6.91 -22.43
C PHE A 443 -13.20 -6.81 -20.99
N GLN A 444 -13.00 -5.59 -20.52
CA GLN A 444 -12.68 -5.31 -19.13
C GLN A 444 -13.98 -4.96 -18.40
N VAL A 445 -14.50 -5.89 -17.60
CA VAL A 445 -15.87 -5.82 -17.06
C VAL A 445 -15.85 -5.39 -15.60
N MET A 446 -16.56 -4.31 -15.28
CA MET A 446 -16.77 -3.84 -13.92
C MET A 446 -17.88 -4.65 -13.21
N PRO A 447 -17.90 -4.71 -11.85
CA PRO A 447 -18.83 -5.56 -11.10
C PRO A 447 -20.32 -5.26 -11.34
N ASP A 448 -20.64 -4.03 -11.71
CA ASP A 448 -21.99 -3.52 -11.94
C ASP A 448 -22.41 -3.53 -13.42
N ALA A 449 -21.63 -4.15 -14.31
CA ALA A 449 -21.76 -4.01 -15.76
C ALA A 449 -21.93 -5.33 -16.52
N PHE A 450 -22.25 -6.43 -15.82
CA PHE A 450 -22.38 -7.75 -16.43
C PHE A 450 -23.46 -7.81 -17.52
N GLU A 451 -24.61 -7.19 -17.33
CA GLU A 451 -25.68 -7.18 -18.34
C GLU A 451 -25.24 -6.52 -19.65
N ALA A 452 -24.59 -5.35 -19.54
CA ALA A 452 -24.03 -4.66 -20.70
C ALA A 452 -22.93 -5.50 -21.38
N TYR A 453 -22.13 -6.24 -20.62
CA TYR A 453 -21.09 -7.11 -21.15
C TYR A 453 -21.68 -8.26 -21.97
N LEU A 454 -22.74 -8.90 -21.48
CA LEU A 454 -23.35 -10.03 -22.18
C LEU A 454 -23.92 -9.62 -23.54
N GLU A 455 -24.61 -8.48 -23.60
CA GLU A 455 -25.13 -7.94 -24.84
C GLU A 455 -24.01 -7.52 -25.81
N ALA A 456 -22.96 -6.87 -25.30
CA ALA A 456 -21.79 -6.53 -26.09
C ALA A 456 -21.10 -7.79 -26.66
N ARG A 457 -20.91 -8.82 -25.82
CA ARG A 457 -20.29 -10.10 -26.19
C ARG A 457 -21.09 -10.79 -27.30
N LYS A 458 -22.42 -10.78 -27.20
CA LYS A 458 -23.33 -11.33 -28.21
C LYS A 458 -23.14 -10.63 -29.56
N ILE A 459 -23.12 -9.29 -29.57
CA ILE A 459 -22.88 -8.51 -30.78
C ILE A 459 -21.49 -8.83 -31.37
N ALA A 460 -20.45 -8.92 -30.53
CA ALA A 460 -19.11 -9.29 -30.99
C ALA A 460 -19.08 -10.69 -31.65
N ASP A 461 -19.84 -11.65 -31.11
CA ASP A 461 -19.98 -12.99 -31.70
C ASP A 461 -20.74 -12.99 -33.02
N GLU A 462 -21.80 -12.20 -33.13
CA GLU A 462 -22.58 -12.01 -34.37
C GLU A 462 -21.71 -11.38 -35.47
N VAL A 463 -20.87 -10.39 -35.11
CA VAL A 463 -19.90 -9.82 -36.04
C VAL A 463 -18.81 -10.84 -36.39
N GLY A 464 -18.42 -11.69 -35.43
CA GLY A 464 -17.42 -12.75 -35.60
C GLY A 464 -16.03 -12.38 -35.10
N VAL A 465 -15.95 -11.49 -34.11
CA VAL A 465 -14.69 -11.03 -33.49
C VAL A 465 -14.23 -12.07 -32.45
N PRO A 466 -12.95 -12.51 -32.48
CA PRO A 466 -12.36 -13.23 -31.36
C PRO A 466 -12.33 -12.34 -30.12
N ALA A 467 -12.87 -12.82 -29.00
CA ALA A 467 -12.94 -12.03 -27.79
C ALA A 467 -12.65 -12.82 -26.53
N THR A 468 -12.09 -12.12 -25.54
CA THR A 468 -11.87 -12.60 -24.17
C THR A 468 -12.34 -11.53 -23.18
N TRP A 469 -12.40 -11.87 -21.90
CA TRP A 469 -12.82 -10.95 -20.86
C TRP A 469 -11.88 -11.00 -19.65
N GLU A 470 -11.82 -9.89 -18.92
CA GLU A 470 -11.08 -9.73 -17.69
C GLU A 470 -11.97 -9.00 -16.70
N PHE A 471 -12.14 -9.57 -15.50
CA PHE A 471 -12.88 -8.91 -14.44
C PHE A 471 -12.03 -7.80 -13.80
N LEU A 472 -12.56 -6.58 -13.74
CA LEU A 472 -11.92 -5.48 -13.04
C LEU A 472 -12.62 -5.21 -11.71
N ALA A 473 -11.98 -5.60 -10.61
CA ALA A 473 -12.46 -5.27 -9.26
C ALA A 473 -12.50 -3.74 -9.02
N LYS A 474 -11.60 -3.00 -9.68
CA LYS A 474 -11.56 -1.54 -9.69
C LYS A 474 -11.08 -1.06 -11.05
N LEU A 475 -11.59 0.09 -11.49
CA LEU A 475 -11.04 0.76 -12.65
C LEU A 475 -9.70 1.42 -12.29
N ASP A 476 -8.61 0.86 -12.77
CA ASP A 476 -7.27 1.45 -12.73
C ASP A 476 -6.83 1.81 -14.15
N LEU A 477 -7.58 2.74 -14.77
CA LEU A 477 -7.26 3.24 -16.09
C LEU A 477 -6.46 4.53 -15.93
N ALA A 478 -5.15 4.43 -16.18
CA ALA A 478 -4.27 5.59 -16.08
C ALA A 478 -3.34 5.71 -17.29
N VAL A 479 -3.05 6.95 -17.66
CA VAL A 479 -2.27 7.27 -18.86
C VAL A 479 -1.15 8.23 -18.49
N ASN A 480 0.06 7.98 -19.00
CA ASN A 480 1.20 8.84 -18.71
C ASN A 480 1.31 9.97 -19.75
N ILE A 481 1.53 11.20 -19.29
CA ILE A 481 1.92 12.32 -20.15
C ILE A 481 3.41 12.18 -20.46
N SER A 482 3.71 11.61 -21.63
CA SER A 482 5.09 11.42 -22.11
C SER A 482 5.61 12.67 -22.81
N GLY A 483 6.93 12.84 -22.88
CA GLY A 483 7.58 14.02 -23.50
C GLY A 483 7.69 15.26 -22.62
N TYR A 484 7.04 15.26 -21.46
CA TYR A 484 7.11 16.32 -20.45
C TYR A 484 7.69 15.78 -19.16
N GLU A 485 9.03 15.77 -19.09
CA GLU A 485 9.70 15.30 -17.89
C GLU A 485 9.52 16.29 -16.73
N VAL A 486 9.22 15.79 -15.55
CA VAL A 486 9.12 16.59 -14.32
C VAL A 486 10.10 16.08 -13.26
N GLN A 487 10.36 16.90 -12.25
CA GLN A 487 11.20 16.52 -11.13
C GLN A 487 10.56 15.40 -10.28
N ARG A 488 11.40 14.46 -9.85
CA ARG A 488 11.07 13.53 -8.78
C ARG A 488 11.23 14.23 -7.42
N MET A 489 10.26 13.98 -6.55
CA MET A 489 10.21 14.52 -5.18
C MET A 489 10.49 13.43 -4.13
N ALA A 490 10.61 12.17 -4.58
CA ALA A 490 11.01 11.02 -3.79
C ALA A 490 12.05 10.19 -4.57
N PRO A 491 12.90 9.42 -3.87
CA PRO A 491 13.92 8.60 -4.53
C PRO A 491 13.33 7.65 -5.56
N THR A 492 14.12 7.34 -6.57
CA THR A 492 13.73 6.33 -7.55
C THR A 492 13.58 4.97 -6.84
N PRO A 493 12.40 4.30 -6.91
CA PRO A 493 12.25 3.00 -6.29
C PRO A 493 13.22 2.01 -6.95
N PRO A 494 13.83 1.11 -6.17
CA PRO A 494 14.72 0.09 -6.71
C PRO A 494 13.97 -0.74 -7.75
N ARG A 495 14.62 -1.03 -8.89
CA ARG A 495 14.03 -1.85 -9.93
C ARG A 495 13.73 -3.23 -9.33
N PRO A 496 12.48 -3.74 -9.40
CA PRO A 496 12.18 -5.09 -8.97
C PRO A 496 13.09 -6.07 -9.70
N GLY A 497 13.94 -6.80 -8.96
CA GLY A 497 14.82 -7.85 -9.49
C GLY A 497 16.31 -7.52 -9.65
N SER A 498 16.78 -6.30 -9.35
CA SER A 498 18.22 -5.97 -9.53
C SER A 498 19.10 -6.21 -8.29
N GLY A 499 18.76 -7.15 -7.39
CA GLY A 499 19.46 -7.28 -6.11
C GLY A 499 19.69 -8.69 -5.54
N ALA A 500 19.23 -9.77 -6.19
CA ALA A 500 19.46 -11.12 -5.69
C ALA A 500 19.95 -12.06 -6.81
N PRO A 501 21.16 -12.63 -6.70
CA PRO A 501 21.51 -13.80 -7.51
C PRO A 501 20.54 -14.92 -7.14
N GLY A 502 19.71 -15.34 -8.10
CA GLY A 502 18.71 -16.40 -7.88
C GLY A 502 17.25 -15.93 -7.79
N ALA A 503 16.94 -14.67 -8.11
CA ALA A 503 15.54 -14.27 -8.31
C ALA A 503 14.94 -15.03 -9.51
N VAL A 504 14.19 -16.09 -9.23
CA VAL A 504 13.39 -16.80 -10.22
C VAL A 504 12.38 -15.80 -10.77
N THR A 505 12.61 -15.34 -11.99
CA THR A 505 11.59 -14.64 -12.77
C THR A 505 10.52 -15.66 -13.11
N ILE A 506 9.46 -15.72 -12.30
CA ILE A 506 8.26 -16.46 -12.65
C ILE A 506 7.69 -15.74 -13.87
N ALA A 507 7.75 -16.41 -15.02
CA ALA A 507 7.11 -15.92 -16.22
C ALA A 507 5.63 -15.67 -15.91
N PRO A 508 5.03 -14.56 -16.38
CA PRO A 508 3.60 -14.35 -16.21
C PRO A 508 2.86 -15.58 -16.75
N PRO A 509 1.79 -16.02 -16.07
CA PRO A 509 1.02 -17.18 -16.52
C PRO A 509 0.59 -16.97 -17.97
N LYS A 510 0.78 -17.99 -18.81
CA LYS A 510 0.29 -18.00 -20.18
C LYS A 510 -1.23 -17.82 -20.11
N ARG A 511 -1.72 -16.63 -20.47
CA ARG A 511 -3.16 -16.35 -20.58
C ARG A 511 -3.70 -17.30 -21.66
N SER A 512 -4.42 -18.33 -21.22
CA SER A 512 -5.27 -19.14 -22.09
C SER A 512 -6.69 -18.58 -22.00
N LEU A 513 -7.47 -18.77 -23.06
CA LEU A 513 -8.91 -18.52 -23.02
C LEU A 513 -9.56 -19.51 -22.04
N ASP A 514 -10.64 -19.09 -21.38
CA ASP A 514 -11.50 -19.93 -20.52
C ASP A 514 -11.82 -21.29 -21.14
#